data_AF-A0A7Y1YLN2-F1
#
_entry.id   AF-A0A7Y1YLN2-F1
#
_cell.length_a   1.000
_cell.length_b   1.000
_cell.length_c   1.000
_cell.angle_alpha   90.00
_cell.angle_beta   90.00
_cell.angle_gamma   90.00
#
_symmetry.space_group_name_H-M   'P 1'
#
loop_
_entity.id
_entity.type
_entity.pdbx_description
1 polymer ?
#
loop_
_entity_poly.entity_id
_entity_poly.type
_entity_poly.pdbx_seq_one_letter_code
_entity_poly.pdbx_strand_id
1 'polypeptide(L)'
;MANGAPTARRHTCPTSAEYREEAVLITSVLADRYGEHPAIAAWQVDNEIGNHDSARCWCYQCQEQFIRWLSERYGSIDTLNEKWGTAFWSQTYPDFDSIRLPVPTVTAHNPSLELAHRQFASDQMIDFVKAQFEIIRERSAEPITTNFYNEDTAVDQRPAARLGGVASMDNYPDGPS
;
A
#
# COMPACT_ATOMS: atom_id res chain seq x y z
N MET A 1 -9.55 10.66 -15.58
CA MET A 1 -9.36 11.54 -14.40
C MET A 1 -10.73 11.95 -13.92
N ALA A 2 -11.13 11.59 -12.70
CA ALA A 2 -12.38 12.06 -12.11
C ALA A 2 -12.12 13.44 -11.50
N ASN A 3 -12.63 14.49 -12.13
CA ASN A 3 -12.65 15.87 -11.62
C ASN A 3 -13.82 16.07 -10.64
N GLY A 4 -13.86 15.33 -9.54
CA GLY A 4 -14.85 15.49 -8.48
C GLY A 4 -14.18 15.87 -7.17
N ALA A 5 -14.74 16.84 -6.45
CA ALA A 5 -14.35 17.08 -5.06
C ALA A 5 -14.47 15.77 -4.26
N PRO A 6 -13.55 15.45 -3.34
CA PRO A 6 -13.64 14.24 -2.54
C PRO A 6 -14.93 14.26 -1.71
N THR A 7 -15.85 13.33 -1.97
CA THR A 7 -17.16 13.23 -1.31
C THR A 7 -17.20 12.18 -0.19
N ALA A 8 -16.10 11.48 0.04
CA ALA A 8 -15.99 10.32 0.95
C ALA A 8 -14.59 10.24 1.59
N ARG A 9 -14.15 9.04 2.00
CA ARG A 9 -12.81 8.78 2.57
C ARG A 9 -11.89 8.03 1.61
N ARG A 10 -10.59 8.00 1.91
CA ARG A 10 -9.54 7.21 1.21
C ARG A 10 -9.25 7.63 -0.24
N HIS A 11 -9.42 8.93 -0.55
CA HIS A 11 -9.12 9.54 -1.86
C HIS A 11 -7.62 9.78 -2.06
N THR A 12 -6.82 8.73 -1.93
CA THR A 12 -5.37 8.82 -1.79
C THR A 12 -4.68 7.73 -2.59
N CYS A 13 -3.45 7.99 -3.02
CA CYS A 13 -2.61 7.00 -3.69
C CYS A 13 -1.39 6.70 -2.81
N PRO A 14 -1.12 5.43 -2.42
CA PRO A 14 0.01 5.11 -1.54
C PRO A 14 1.37 5.25 -2.23
N THR A 15 1.43 5.57 -3.53
CA THR A 15 2.67 5.84 -4.27
C THR A 15 2.87 7.31 -4.60
N SER A 16 1.91 8.18 -4.28
CA SER A 16 2.09 9.63 -4.49
C SER A 16 3.17 10.15 -3.55
N ALA A 17 4.22 10.70 -4.15
CA ALA A 17 5.34 11.29 -3.41
C ALA A 17 4.84 12.47 -2.57
N GLU A 18 3.99 13.31 -3.16
CA GLU A 18 3.40 14.47 -2.51
C GLU A 18 2.55 14.05 -1.30
N TYR A 19 1.64 13.07 -1.50
CA TYR A 19 0.81 12.61 -0.39
C TYR A 19 1.64 11.93 0.72
N ARG A 20 2.71 11.23 0.37
CA ARG A 20 3.63 10.62 1.35
C ARG A 20 4.38 11.67 2.16
N GLU A 21 4.90 12.71 1.51
CA GLU A 21 5.57 13.83 2.18
C GLU A 21 4.62 14.53 3.14
N GLU A 22 3.41 14.83 2.70
CA GLU A 22 2.39 15.48 3.54
C GLU A 22 1.93 14.58 4.71
N ALA A 23 1.76 13.27 4.47
CA ALA A 23 1.43 12.31 5.53
C ALA A 23 2.54 12.24 6.59
N VAL A 24 3.80 12.14 6.17
CA VAL A 24 4.96 12.18 7.07
C VAL A 24 5.01 13.50 7.85
N LEU A 25 4.77 14.62 7.18
CA LEU A 25 4.78 15.95 7.79
C LEU A 25 3.72 16.06 8.89
N ILE A 26 2.46 15.74 8.58
CA ILE A 26 1.38 15.85 9.58
C ILE A 26 1.56 14.88 10.74
N THR A 27 2.02 13.65 10.48
CA THR A 27 2.35 12.68 11.53
C THR A 27 3.47 13.22 12.43
N SER A 28 4.51 13.82 11.86
CA SER A 28 5.61 14.42 12.62
C SER A 28 5.12 15.54 13.52
N VAL A 29 4.30 16.45 12.99
CA VAL A 29 3.72 17.57 13.77
C VAL A 29 2.87 17.08 14.94
N LEU A 30 2.04 16.06 14.72
CA LEU A 30 1.21 15.47 15.79
C LEU A 30 2.07 14.77 16.85
N ALA A 31 3.06 13.98 16.41
CA ALA A 31 3.94 13.24 17.28
C ALA A 31 4.86 14.18 18.08
N ASP A 32 5.39 15.24 17.49
CA ASP A 32 6.21 16.26 18.21
C ASP A 32 5.38 16.96 19.29
N ARG A 33 4.10 17.20 19.01
CA ARG A 33 3.22 17.94 19.93
C ARG A 33 2.70 17.08 21.08
N TYR A 34 2.37 15.82 20.81
CA TYR A 34 1.63 14.97 21.75
C TYR A 34 2.37 13.68 22.15
N GLY A 35 3.53 13.39 21.57
CA GLY A 35 4.27 12.13 21.77
C GLY A 35 4.60 11.81 23.23
N GLU A 36 4.87 12.83 24.04
CA GLU A 36 5.16 12.70 25.48
C GLU A 36 3.96 13.11 26.36
N HIS A 37 2.78 13.37 25.78
CA HIS A 37 1.65 13.86 26.54
C HIS A 37 1.05 12.75 27.43
N PRO A 38 0.93 12.94 28.75
CA PRO A 38 0.60 11.86 29.70
C PRO A 38 -0.81 11.27 29.56
N ALA A 39 -1.68 11.91 28.76
CA ALA A 39 -3.01 11.39 28.46
C ALA A 39 -3.07 10.50 27.21
N ILE A 40 -1.99 10.42 26.42
CA ILE A 40 -1.93 9.52 25.26
C ILE A 40 -1.59 8.12 25.76
N ALA A 41 -2.39 7.13 25.35
CA ALA A 41 -2.20 5.73 25.74
C ALA A 41 -1.90 4.80 24.56
N ALA A 42 -2.12 5.28 23.33
CA ALA A 42 -1.79 4.58 22.09
C ALA A 42 -1.92 5.54 20.90
N TRP A 43 -1.31 5.14 19.78
CA TRP A 43 -1.47 5.76 18.48
C TRP A 43 -2.09 4.77 17.49
N GLN A 44 -3.03 5.26 16.69
CA GLN A 44 -3.50 4.55 15.50
C GLN A 44 -3.02 5.29 14.26
N VAL A 45 -2.36 4.56 13.36
CA VAL A 45 -1.92 5.07 12.06
C VAL A 45 -3.00 4.75 11.03
N ASP A 46 -3.40 5.78 10.26
CA ASP A 46 -4.45 5.72 9.25
C ASP A 46 -5.78 5.12 9.77
N ASN A 47 -6.65 4.66 8.87
CA ASN A 47 -7.90 4.00 9.23
C ASN A 47 -8.31 2.97 8.16
N GLU A 48 -8.27 1.68 8.48
CA GLU A 48 -8.70 0.59 7.60
C GLU A 48 -7.95 0.58 6.25
N ILE A 49 -6.63 0.35 6.30
CA ILE A 49 -5.77 0.41 5.12
C ILE A 49 -6.24 -0.54 4.00
N GLY A 50 -6.42 -0.01 2.80
CA GLY A 50 -6.87 -0.75 1.63
C GLY A 50 -8.39 -0.81 1.41
N ASN A 51 -9.20 -0.37 2.37
CA ASN A 51 -10.68 -0.46 2.29
C ASN A 51 -11.24 0.30 1.08
N HIS A 52 -12.47 -0.03 0.63
CA HIS A 52 -13.15 0.56 -0.53
C HIS A 52 -12.34 0.38 -1.83
N ASP A 53 -11.71 -0.78 -1.99
CA ASP A 53 -10.82 -1.10 -3.12
C ASP A 53 -9.64 -0.11 -3.30
N SER A 54 -9.29 0.64 -2.24
CA SER A 54 -8.25 1.67 -2.31
C SER A 54 -6.81 1.12 -2.28
N ALA A 55 -6.63 -0.19 -2.04
CA ALA A 55 -5.31 -0.83 -2.05
C ALA A 55 -4.60 -0.70 -3.41
N ARG A 56 -5.34 -0.81 -4.52
CA ARG A 56 -4.79 -0.82 -5.88
C ARG A 56 -5.11 0.49 -6.59
N CYS A 57 -4.11 1.07 -7.23
CA CYS A 57 -4.25 2.30 -8.01
C CYS A 57 -3.45 2.20 -9.31
N TRP A 58 -3.98 2.77 -10.39
CA TRP A 58 -3.41 2.71 -11.74
C TRP A 58 -2.92 4.07 -12.25
N CYS A 59 -2.54 4.98 -11.36
CA CYS A 59 -1.96 6.27 -11.75
C CYS A 59 -0.52 6.11 -12.28
N TYR A 60 0.03 7.18 -12.86
CA TYR A 60 1.39 7.16 -13.41
C TYR A 60 2.47 6.92 -12.32
N GLN A 61 2.28 7.44 -11.11
CA GLN A 61 3.20 7.19 -9.99
C GLN A 61 3.19 5.71 -9.57
N CYS A 62 2.02 5.04 -9.58
CA CYS A 62 1.96 3.59 -9.38
C CYS A 62 2.71 2.84 -10.48
N GLN A 63 2.60 3.28 -11.74
CA GLN A 63 3.29 2.64 -12.85
C GLN A 63 4.82 2.73 -12.69
N GLU A 64 5.33 3.90 -12.33
CA GLU A 64 6.76 4.11 -12.08
C GLU A 64 7.27 3.29 -10.89
N GLN A 65 6.54 3.33 -9.76
CA GLN A 65 6.92 2.57 -8.57
C GLN A 65 6.79 1.06 -8.77
N PHE A 66 5.85 0.59 -9.59
CA PHE A 66 5.73 -0.82 -9.93
C PHE A 66 6.93 -1.33 -10.74
N ILE A 67 7.39 -0.55 -11.72
CA ILE A 67 8.60 -0.85 -12.50
C ILE A 67 9.82 -0.97 -11.56
N ARG A 68 9.97 -0.03 -10.61
CA ARG A 68 11.06 -0.08 -9.61
C ARG A 68 10.96 -1.30 -8.72
N TRP A 69 9.76 -1.59 -8.18
CA TRP A 69 9.50 -2.77 -7.34
C TRP A 69 9.82 -4.08 -8.07
N LEU A 70 9.47 -4.18 -9.36
CA LEU A 70 9.81 -5.35 -10.18
C LEU A 70 11.32 -5.46 -10.39
N SER A 71 12.00 -4.34 -10.67
CA SER A 71 13.45 -4.32 -10.85
C SER A 71 14.18 -4.78 -9.59
N GLU A 72 13.78 -4.28 -8.42
CA GLU A 72 14.34 -4.69 -7.13
C GLU A 72 14.07 -6.17 -6.81
N ARG A 73 12.86 -6.65 -7.12
CA ARG A 73 12.45 -8.03 -6.83
C ARG A 73 13.13 -9.07 -7.70
N TYR A 74 13.26 -8.81 -9.00
CA TYR A 74 13.74 -9.79 -9.97
C TYR A 74 15.20 -9.58 -10.38
N GLY A 75 15.77 -8.39 -10.15
CA GLY A 75 17.14 -8.02 -10.45
C GLY A 75 17.45 -7.86 -11.95
N SER A 76 16.81 -8.63 -12.84
CA SER A 76 16.94 -8.53 -14.29
C SER A 76 15.62 -8.85 -15.01
N ILE A 77 15.47 -8.29 -16.21
CA ILE A 77 14.29 -8.55 -17.04
C ILE A 77 14.25 -10.01 -17.54
N ASP A 78 15.40 -10.63 -17.78
CA ASP A 78 15.50 -12.04 -18.17
C ASP A 78 14.95 -12.96 -17.08
N THR A 79 15.32 -12.71 -15.82
CA THR A 79 14.78 -13.47 -14.67
C THR A 79 13.28 -13.28 -14.55
N LEU A 80 12.74 -12.07 -14.75
CA LEU A 80 11.30 -11.84 -14.73
C LEU A 80 10.61 -12.61 -15.86
N ASN A 81 11.10 -12.51 -17.09
CA ASN A 81 10.54 -13.21 -18.26
C ASN A 81 10.50 -14.73 -18.05
N GLU A 82 11.59 -15.30 -17.52
CA GLU A 82 11.68 -16.72 -17.20
C GLU A 82 10.65 -17.11 -16.13
N LYS A 83 10.58 -16.36 -15.00
CA LYS A 83 9.68 -16.67 -13.89
C LYS A 83 8.21 -16.49 -14.24
N TRP A 84 7.88 -15.54 -15.11
CA TRP A 84 6.51 -15.26 -15.53
C TRP A 84 6.07 -16.09 -16.73
N GLY A 85 6.99 -16.82 -17.37
CA GLY A 85 6.68 -17.61 -18.57
C GLY A 85 6.22 -16.74 -19.75
N THR A 86 6.84 -15.57 -19.94
CA THR A 86 6.37 -14.56 -20.90
C THR A 86 6.49 -14.97 -22.37
N ALA A 87 7.15 -16.09 -22.67
CA ALA A 87 7.13 -16.68 -24.01
C ALA A 87 5.70 -17.01 -24.50
N PHE A 88 4.78 -17.31 -23.59
CA PHE A 88 3.38 -17.57 -23.92
C PHE A 88 2.69 -16.29 -24.45
N TRP A 89 2.05 -16.41 -25.61
CA TRP A 89 1.45 -15.29 -26.35
C TRP A 89 2.41 -14.12 -26.62
N SER A 90 3.72 -14.40 -26.73
CA SER A 90 4.73 -13.40 -27.07
C SER A 90 4.74 -12.18 -26.14
N GLN A 91 4.57 -12.40 -24.84
CA GLN A 91 4.57 -11.34 -23.82
C GLN A 91 5.98 -11.00 -23.30
N THR A 92 7.04 -11.49 -23.95
CA THR A 92 8.43 -11.23 -23.53
C THR A 92 8.73 -9.74 -23.53
N TYR A 93 9.18 -9.23 -22.39
CA TYR A 93 9.54 -7.82 -22.21
C TYR A 93 11.03 -7.60 -22.51
N PRO A 94 11.40 -6.57 -23.30
CA PRO A 94 12.81 -6.25 -23.55
C PRO A 94 13.48 -5.54 -22.36
N ASP A 95 12.70 -4.85 -21.52
CA ASP A 95 13.13 -4.13 -20.32
C ASP A 95 11.94 -3.99 -19.34
N PHE A 96 12.22 -3.53 -18.12
CA PHE A 96 11.16 -3.28 -17.13
C PHE A 96 10.22 -2.14 -17.54
N ASP A 97 10.73 -1.13 -18.28
CA ASP A 97 9.96 0.02 -18.75
C ASP A 97 8.87 -0.35 -19.77
N SER A 98 8.95 -1.53 -20.36
CA SER A 98 7.94 -2.10 -21.25
C SER A 98 6.75 -2.70 -20.51
N ILE A 99 6.86 -2.93 -19.19
CA ILE A 99 5.80 -3.51 -18.38
C ILE A 99 4.73 -2.45 -18.07
N ARG A 100 3.47 -2.83 -18.11
CA ARG A 100 2.33 -1.98 -17.76
C ARG A 100 1.56 -2.59 -16.60
N LEU A 101 1.00 -1.74 -15.74
CA LEU A 101 0.03 -2.18 -14.74
C LEU A 101 -1.13 -2.92 -15.44
N PRO A 102 -1.70 -3.96 -14.80
CA PRO A 102 -2.76 -4.75 -15.41
C PRO A 102 -4.06 -3.93 -15.50
N VAL A 103 -4.28 -3.30 -16.66
CA VAL A 103 -5.53 -2.59 -17.03
C VAL A 103 -6.39 -3.48 -17.93
N PRO A 104 -7.68 -3.21 -18.18
CA PRO A 104 -8.49 -4.05 -19.06
C PRO A 104 -7.83 -4.34 -20.42
N THR A 105 -7.80 -5.62 -20.84
CA THR A 105 -7.31 -6.05 -22.16
C THR A 105 -8.32 -6.91 -22.89
N VAL A 106 -7.97 -7.41 -24.08
CA VAL A 106 -8.82 -8.28 -24.90
C VAL A 106 -9.17 -9.60 -24.20
N THR A 107 -8.29 -10.09 -23.30
CA THR A 107 -8.48 -11.34 -22.56
C THR A 107 -7.86 -11.27 -21.16
N ALA A 108 -7.76 -12.40 -20.45
CA ALA A 108 -7.11 -12.47 -19.15
C ALA A 108 -5.62 -12.06 -19.24
N HIS A 109 -5.12 -11.42 -18.18
CA HIS A 109 -3.69 -11.13 -18.03
C HIS A 109 -2.89 -12.39 -17.73
N ASN A 110 -1.56 -12.29 -17.88
CA ASN A 110 -0.66 -13.24 -17.25
C ASN A 110 -0.91 -13.25 -15.72
N PRO A 111 -1.21 -14.40 -15.10
CA PRO A 111 -1.49 -14.48 -13.67
C PRO A 111 -0.31 -14.01 -12.80
N SER A 112 0.93 -14.12 -13.31
CA SER A 112 2.13 -13.63 -12.63
C SER A 112 2.16 -12.10 -12.56
N LEU A 113 1.71 -11.42 -13.62
CA LEU A 113 1.57 -9.96 -13.65
C LEU A 113 0.48 -9.50 -12.67
N GLU A 114 -0.68 -10.18 -12.67
CA GLU A 114 -1.76 -9.85 -11.73
C GLU A 114 -1.35 -10.06 -10.28
N LEU A 115 -0.67 -11.17 -9.98
CA LEU A 115 -0.17 -11.46 -8.64
C LEU A 115 0.90 -10.45 -8.22
N ALA A 116 1.83 -10.10 -9.10
CA ALA A 116 2.85 -9.10 -8.84
C ALA A 116 2.22 -7.74 -8.52
N HIS A 117 1.18 -7.33 -9.26
CA HIS A 117 0.46 -6.09 -8.97
C HIS A 117 -0.24 -6.12 -7.60
N ARG A 118 -0.85 -7.25 -7.21
CA ARG A 118 -1.45 -7.40 -5.87
C ARG A 118 -0.40 -7.31 -4.75
N GLN A 119 0.74 -7.97 -4.94
CA GLN A 119 1.85 -7.92 -3.99
C GLN A 119 2.43 -6.51 -3.86
N PHE A 120 2.69 -5.85 -4.99
CA PHE A 120 3.11 -4.45 -5.04
C PHE A 120 2.13 -3.53 -4.30
N ALA A 121 0.83 -3.62 -4.61
CA ALA A 121 -0.18 -2.78 -3.97
C ALA A 121 -0.21 -2.95 -2.44
N SER A 122 -0.12 -4.21 -1.98
CA SER A 122 0.03 -4.52 -0.55
C SER A 122 1.30 -3.91 0.03
N ASP A 123 2.47 -4.13 -0.59
CA ASP A 123 3.75 -3.62 -0.12
C ASP A 123 3.75 -2.09 -0.02
N GLN A 124 3.16 -1.38 -0.99
CA GLN A 124 3.05 0.08 -0.96
C GLN A 124 2.18 0.59 0.20
N MET A 125 1.11 -0.12 0.55
CA MET A 125 0.27 0.22 1.71
C MET A 125 1.02 -0.01 3.03
N ILE A 126 1.75 -1.12 3.13
CA ILE A 126 2.57 -1.44 4.31
C ILE A 126 3.69 -0.42 4.48
N ASP A 127 4.39 -0.08 3.40
CA ASP A 127 5.46 0.91 3.42
C ASP A 127 4.94 2.31 3.78
N PHE A 128 3.75 2.68 3.31
CA PHE A 128 3.09 3.94 3.67
C PHE A 128 2.80 4.06 5.17
N VAL A 129 2.23 3.03 5.79
CA VAL A 129 2.00 3.07 7.25
C VAL A 129 3.29 2.94 8.03
N LYS A 130 4.26 2.16 7.55
CA LYS A 130 5.56 1.97 8.20
C LYS A 130 6.28 3.29 8.42
N ALA A 131 6.30 4.19 7.44
CA ALA A 131 6.91 5.51 7.58
C ALA A 131 6.32 6.31 8.77
N GLN A 132 5.00 6.25 8.95
CA GLN A 132 4.31 6.93 10.07
C GLN A 132 4.58 6.24 11.42
N PHE A 133 4.63 4.91 11.45
CA PHE A 133 5.04 4.15 12.64
C PHE A 133 6.45 4.56 13.09
N GLU A 134 7.40 4.69 12.17
CA GLU A 134 8.78 5.07 12.48
C GLU A 134 8.85 6.47 13.08
N ILE A 135 8.13 7.44 12.51
CA ILE A 135 8.05 8.82 13.04
C ILE A 135 7.50 8.86 14.46
N ILE A 136 6.41 8.15 14.72
CA ILE A 136 5.78 8.13 16.05
C ILE A 136 6.70 7.46 17.06
N ARG A 137 7.41 6.38 16.69
CA ARG A 137 8.36 5.68 17.57
C ARG A 137 9.51 6.54 18.05
N GLU A 138 9.94 7.51 17.25
CA GLU A 138 10.99 8.45 17.63
C GLU A 138 10.54 9.46 18.71
N ARG A 139 9.23 9.64 18.89
CA ARG A 139 8.63 10.74 19.68
C ARG A 139 7.69 10.27 20.79
N SER A 140 7.31 8.99 20.80
CA SER A 140 6.35 8.41 21.73
C SER A 140 6.77 7.01 22.14
N ALA A 141 6.70 6.72 23.44
CA ALA A 141 6.89 5.37 23.98
C ALA A 141 5.60 4.53 23.98
N GLU A 142 4.45 5.16 23.71
CA GLU A 142 3.14 4.49 23.73
C GLU A 142 2.96 3.49 22.57
N PRO A 143 2.13 2.44 22.76
CA PRO A 143 1.82 1.48 21.71
C PRO A 143 1.31 2.12 20.42
N ILE A 144 1.66 1.53 19.28
CA ILE A 144 1.21 1.96 17.95
C ILE A 144 0.52 0.80 17.25
N THR A 145 -0.63 1.07 16.65
CA THR A 145 -1.43 0.11 15.88
C THR A 145 -1.93 0.73 14.57
N THR A 146 -2.49 -0.10 13.70
CA THR A 146 -3.43 0.28 12.63
C THR A 146 -4.61 -0.68 12.75
N ASN A 147 -5.83 -0.20 12.50
CA ASN A 147 -7.00 -1.07 12.47
C ASN A 147 -7.13 -1.77 11.11
N PHE A 148 -7.33 -3.09 11.16
CA PHE A 148 -7.73 -3.92 10.03
C PHE A 148 -9.25 -4.07 10.00
N TYR A 149 -9.79 -4.64 8.94
CA TYR A 149 -11.23 -4.93 8.81
C TYR A 149 -11.41 -6.34 8.24
N ASN A 150 -12.56 -6.93 8.54
CA ASN A 150 -12.91 -8.26 8.07
C ASN A 150 -13.09 -8.29 6.54
N GLU A 151 -13.00 -9.50 5.98
CA GLU A 151 -13.36 -9.85 4.60
C GLU A 151 -12.44 -9.36 3.46
N ASP A 152 -11.41 -8.56 3.74
CA ASP A 152 -10.50 -8.09 2.70
C ASP A 152 -9.09 -8.67 2.82
N THR A 153 -8.58 -9.13 1.67
CA THR A 153 -7.24 -9.73 1.49
C THR A 153 -6.38 -8.94 0.50
N ALA A 154 -6.81 -7.72 0.13
CA ALA A 154 -6.08 -6.84 -0.78
C ALA A 154 -4.74 -6.36 -0.21
N VAL A 155 -4.63 -6.28 1.13
CA VAL A 155 -3.38 -5.99 1.84
C VAL A 155 -3.04 -7.19 2.72
N ASP A 156 -1.80 -7.67 2.63
CA ASP A 156 -1.27 -8.61 3.62
C ASP A 156 -1.10 -7.88 4.95
N GLN A 157 -2.01 -8.14 5.89
CA GLN A 157 -2.05 -7.46 7.18
C GLN A 157 -0.90 -7.88 8.10
N ARG A 158 -0.24 -9.02 7.85
CA ARG A 158 0.71 -9.62 8.79
C ARG A 158 1.99 -8.77 8.94
N PRO A 159 2.60 -8.23 7.86
CA PRO A 159 3.65 -7.23 7.98
C PRO A 159 3.24 -6.02 8.81
N ALA A 160 2.08 -5.40 8.56
CA ALA A 160 1.60 -4.24 9.33
C ALA A 160 1.38 -4.57 10.80
N ALA A 161 0.76 -5.71 11.11
CA ALA A 161 0.54 -6.17 12.47
C ALA A 161 1.86 -6.40 13.24
N ARG A 162 2.95 -6.71 12.54
CA ARG A 162 4.29 -6.84 13.11
C ARG A 162 5.04 -5.51 13.22
N LEU A 163 4.57 -4.45 12.58
CA LEU A 163 5.13 -3.11 12.75
C LEU A 163 4.84 -2.59 14.15
N GLY A 164 3.64 -2.83 14.68
CA GLY A 164 3.22 -2.42 16.02
C GLY A 164 3.47 -3.48 17.09
N GLY A 165 3.37 -3.07 18.36
CA GLY A 165 3.26 -4.02 19.48
C GLY A 165 1.84 -4.59 19.65
N VAL A 166 0.87 -4.04 18.92
CA VAL A 166 -0.56 -4.37 19.01
C VAL A 166 -1.15 -4.39 17.59
N ALA A 167 -2.05 -5.33 17.35
CA ALA A 167 -2.91 -5.34 16.16
C ALA A 167 -4.36 -5.08 16.58
N SER A 168 -5.06 -4.19 15.88
CA SER A 168 -6.48 -3.91 16.08
C SER A 168 -7.28 -4.28 14.85
N MET A 169 -8.57 -4.57 15.05
CA MET A 169 -9.47 -4.97 13.97
C MET A 169 -10.89 -4.49 14.25
N ASP A 170 -11.54 -3.97 13.21
CA ASP A 170 -12.93 -3.54 13.23
C ASP A 170 -13.82 -4.75 12.90
N ASN A 171 -14.73 -5.09 13.81
CA ASN A 171 -15.60 -6.24 13.68
C ASN A 171 -17.07 -5.79 13.66
N TYR A 172 -17.73 -6.01 12.54
CA TYR A 172 -19.15 -5.74 12.33
C TYR A 172 -19.89 -7.05 11.98
N PRO A 173 -20.28 -7.89 12.96
CA PRO A 173 -20.84 -9.22 12.70
C PRO A 173 -22.13 -9.22 11.89
N ASP A 174 -22.95 -8.18 12.03
CA ASP A 174 -24.24 -8.04 11.35
C ASP A 174 -24.13 -7.29 10.01
N GLY A 175 -22.91 -6.95 9.58
CA GLY A 175 -22.63 -6.08 8.44
C GLY A 175 -22.68 -4.59 8.79
N PRO A 176 -22.29 -3.70 7.86
CA PRO A 176 -22.46 -2.27 8.05
C PRO A 176 -23.96 -1.94 8.12
N SER A 177 -24.36 -1.26 9.19
CA SER A 177 -25.73 -0.76 9.41
C SER A 177 -26.21 0.17 8.30
#